data_AF-A0A530BJG7-F1
#
_entry.id   AF-A0A530BJG7-F1
#
_cell.length_a   1.000
_cell.length_b   1.000
_cell.length_c   1.000
_cell.angle_alpha   90.00
_cell.angle_beta   90.00
_cell.angle_gamma   90.00
#
_symmetry.space_group_name_H-M   'P 1'
#
loop_
_entity.id
_entity.type
_entity.pdbx_description
1 polymer ?
#
loop_
_entity_poly.entity_id
_entity_poly.type
_entity_poly.pdbx_seq_one_letter_code
_entity_poly.pdbx_strand_id
1 'polypeptide(L)' 'MNASAPVFIDVDGAEIAVRQAPGSEPGIVWLGGYKSDMLGTKAEALSAWATREGRAYLR' A
#
# COMPACT_ATOMS: atom_id res chain seq x y z
N MET A 1 15.98 1.21 2.99
CA MET A 1 14.55 1.02 2.68
C MET A 1 14.11 2.19 1.80
N ASN A 2 14.21 2.05 0.48
CA ASN A 2 13.68 3.07 -0.43
C ASN A 2 12.26 2.64 -0.79
N ALA A 3 11.28 3.32 -0.22
CA ALA A 3 9.90 3.08 -0.59
C ALA A 3 9.71 3.53 -2.05
N SER A 4 9.29 2.62 -2.94
CA SER A 4 9.04 2.90 -4.36
C SER A 4 8.11 4.09 -4.53
N ALA A 5 8.43 5.05 -5.39
CA ALA A 5 7.61 6.23 -5.65
C ALA A 5 6.13 5.85 -5.83
N PRO A 6 5.20 6.64 -5.26
CA PRO A 6 3.78 6.34 -5.41
C PRO A 6 3.38 6.51 -6.88
N VAL A 7 2.40 5.72 -7.29
CA VAL A 7 1.64 5.95 -8.52
C VAL A 7 0.32 6.60 -8.13
N PHE A 8 -0.26 7.38 -9.05
CA PHE A 8 -1.54 8.03 -8.82
C PHE A 8 -2.63 7.33 -9.62
N ILE A 9 -3.78 7.12 -8.98
CA ILE A 9 -5.00 6.69 -9.64
C ILE A 9 -6.01 7.84 -9.61
N ASP A 10 -6.72 8.05 -10.72
CA ASP A 10 -7.84 9.00 -10.76
C ASP A 10 -9.09 8.33 -10.19
N VAL A 11 -9.73 9.00 -9.23
CA VAL A 11 -11.01 8.61 -8.65
C VAL A 11 -11.91 9.83 -8.67
N ASP A 12 -12.79 9.91 -9.67
CA ASP A 12 -13.73 11.01 -9.87
C ASP A 12 -13.04 12.40 -9.87
N GLY A 13 -11.88 12.50 -10.52
CA GLY A 13 -11.08 13.73 -10.59
C GLY A 13 -10.19 13.98 -9.38
N ALA A 14 -10.15 13.08 -8.40
CA ALA A 14 -9.20 13.11 -7.31
C ALA A 14 -8.01 12.18 -7.59
N GLU A 15 -6.79 12.73 -7.56
CA GLU A 15 -5.57 11.95 -7.67
C GLU A 15 -5.22 11.30 -6.33
N ILE A 16 -5.38 9.97 -6.24
CA ILE A 16 -5.05 9.19 -5.05
C ILE A 16 -3.70 8.51 -5.25
N ALA A 17 -2.73 8.90 -4.43
CA ALA A 17 -1.42 8.23 -4.38
C ALA A 17 -1.56 6.84 -3.73
N VAL A 18 -1.01 5.83 -4.38
CA VAL A 18 -0.93 4.46 -3.87
C VAL A 18 0.48 3.89 -4.04
N ARG A 19 0.83 2.90 -3.21
CA ARG A 19 2.04 2.08 -3.37
C ARG A 19 1.65 0.60 -3.37
N GLN A 20 2.03 -0.08 -4.45
CA GLN A 20 1.75 -1.51 -4.62
C GLN A 20 3.02 -2.33 -4.43
N ALA A 21 2.91 -3.44 -3.71
CA ALA A 21 3.85 -4.54 -3.72
C ALA A 21 3.24 -5.71 -4.53
N PRO A 22 3.95 -6.24 -5.54
CA PRO A 22 3.46 -7.36 -6.33
C PRO A 22 3.38 -8.64 -5.49
N GLY A 23 2.50 -9.55 -5.85
CA GLY A 23 2.35 -10.86 -5.21
C GLY A 23 1.09 -11.59 -5.68
N SER A 24 0.77 -12.70 -5.04
CA SER A 24 -0.35 -13.56 -5.41
C SER A 24 -1.68 -13.03 -4.88
N GLU A 25 -2.76 -13.39 -5.58
CA GLU A 25 -4.13 -13.15 -5.13
C GLU A 25 -4.58 -14.17 -4.06
N PRO A 26 -5.52 -13.82 -3.15
CA PRO A 26 -6.11 -12.49 -2.99
C PRO A 26 -5.14 -11.50 -2.33
N GLY A 27 -5.15 -10.26 -2.82
CA GLY A 27 -4.34 -9.17 -2.29
C GLY A 27 -4.90 -8.54 -1.01
N ILE A 28 -4.08 -7.70 -0.37
CA ILE A 28 -4.43 -6.97 0.85
C ILE A 28 -4.38 -5.47 0.59
N VAL A 29 -5.41 -4.75 1.02
CA VAL A 29 -5.46 -3.28 0.94
C VAL A 29 -5.43 -2.69 2.33
N TRP A 30 -4.49 -1.79 2.59
CA TRP A 30 -4.45 -1.01 3.81
C TRP A 30 -5.27 0.27 3.66
N LEU A 31 -6.23 0.48 4.57
CA LEU A 31 -6.99 1.71 4.69
C LEU A 31 -6.57 2.39 6.00
N GLY A 32 -5.83 3.49 5.88
CA GLY A 32 -5.29 4.22 7.02
C GLY A 32 -6.37 4.75 7.96
N GLY A 33 -6.01 4.88 9.25
CA GLY A 33 -6.86 5.56 10.23
C GLY A 33 -6.85 7.08 10.04
N TYR A 34 -7.71 7.78 10.78
CA TYR A 34 -7.82 9.25 10.75
C TYR A 34 -6.45 9.93 10.92
N LYS A 35 -6.13 10.87 10.02
CA LYS A 35 -4.86 11.62 9.96
C LYS A 35 -3.58 10.77 9.88
N SER A 36 -3.69 9.50 9.49
CA SER A 36 -2.51 8.66 9.20
C SER A 36 -2.16 8.74 7.71
N ASP A 37 -0.89 8.51 7.38
CA ASP A 37 -0.44 8.31 6.00
C ASP A 37 -0.02 6.85 5.73
N MET A 38 0.26 6.53 4.47
CA MET A 38 0.66 5.20 4.02
C MET A 38 2.09 4.79 4.42
N LEU A 39 2.92 5.70 4.95
CA LEU A 39 4.29 5.41 5.40
C LEU A 39 4.35 5.10 6.90
N GLY A 40 3.20 5.10 7.59
CA GLY A 40 3.10 4.75 9.00
C GLY A 40 3.55 3.31 9.28
N THR A 41 4.08 3.07 10.49
CA THR A 41 4.68 1.79 10.90
C THR A 41 3.77 0.57 10.70
N LYS A 42 2.46 0.71 10.88
CA LYS A 42 1.50 -0.39 10.67
C LYS A 42 1.37 -0.78 9.19
N ALA A 43 1.33 0.20 8.29
CA ALA A 43 1.25 -0.03 6.86
C ALA A 43 2.55 -0.67 6.34
N GLU A 44 3.70 -0.18 6.80
CA GLU A 44 5.00 -0.77 6.45
C GLU A 44 5.17 -2.19 7.01
N ALA A 45 4.77 -2.42 8.26
CA ALA A 45 4.83 -3.76 8.86
C ALA A 45 3.95 -4.78 8.12
N LEU A 46 2.73 -4.38 7.74
CA LEU A 46 1.82 -5.25 6.99
C LEU A 46 2.33 -5.51 5.57
N SER A 47 2.92 -4.50 4.91
CA SER A 47 3.55 -4.68 3.59
C SER A 47 4.74 -5.65 3.64
N ALA A 48 5.60 -5.53 4.65
CA ALA A 48 6.73 -6.43 4.83
C ALA A 48 6.26 -7.87 5.10
N TRP A 49 5.21 -8.04 5.90
CA TRP A 49 4.58 -9.34 6.12
C TRP A 49 3.99 -9.90 4.81
N ALA A 50 3.15 -9.13 4.10
CA ALA A 50 2.53 -9.57 2.85
C ALA A 50 3.57 -9.97 1.80
N THR A 51 4.67 -9.21 1.69
CA THR A 51 5.80 -9.52 0.81
C THR A 51 6.44 -10.85 1.17
N ARG A 52 6.65 -11.13 2.47
CA ARG A 52 7.19 -12.42 2.95
C ARG A 52 6.25 -13.59 2.67
N GLU A 53 4.94 -13.37 2.77
CA GLU A 53 3.92 -14.37 2.45
C GLU A 53 3.64 -14.49 0.93
N GLY A 54 4.33 -13.72 0.09
CA GLY A 54 4.14 -13.74 -1.37
C GLY A 54 2.77 -13.25 -1.83
N ARG A 55 2.12 -12.35 -1.06
CA ARG A 55 0.80 -11.80 -1.33
C ARG A 55 0.88 -10.38 -1.89
N ALA A 56 0.02 -10.07 -2.85
CA ALA A 56 -0.12 -8.71 -3.35
C ALA A 56 -0.58 -7.77 -2.22
N TYR A 57 -0.06 -6.55 -2.19
CA TYR A 57 -0.38 -5.57 -1.16
C TYR A 57 -0.47 -4.16 -1.74
N LEU A 58 -1.46 -3.39 -1.29
CA LEU A 58 -1.68 -1.99 -1.66
C LEU A 58 -1.85 -1.14 -0.40
N ARG A 59 -1.26 0.06 -0.40
CA ARG A 59 -1.43 1.07 0.65
C ARG A 59 -1.42 2.47 0.08
#